data_AF-A0A6M0AZ93-F1
#
_entry.id   AF-A0A6M0AZ93-F1
#
_cell.length_a   1.000
_cell.length_b   1.000
_cell.length_c   1.000
_cell.angle_alpha   90.00
_cell.angle_beta   90.00
_cell.angle_gamma   90.00
#
_symmetry.space_group_name_H-M   'P 1'
#
loop_
_entity.id
_entity.type
_entity.pdbx_description
1 polymer ?
#
loop_
_entity_poly.entity_id
_entity_poly.type
_entity_poly.pdbx_seq_one_letter_code
_entity_poly.pdbx_strand_id
1 'polypeptide(L)'
;MDTLQSSQFPRLDSCSRETIINYFKNSWELEDVLMKSLVGEETFYMSPDPLRNRLIFYLGHSAVFYINKFLGVGLLDKPINPNYEILF
;
A
#
# COMPACT_ATOMS: atom_id res chain seq x y z
N MET A 1 -10.04 -17.67 -12.08
CA MET A 1 -9.26 -16.56 -11.51
C MET A 1 -9.59 -15.35 -12.35
N ASP A 2 -10.19 -14.32 -11.75
CA ASP A 2 -10.47 -13.08 -12.46
C ASP A 2 -9.14 -12.43 -12.83
N THR A 3 -8.99 -12.06 -14.10
CA THR A 3 -7.76 -11.42 -14.58
C THR A 3 -7.64 -10.05 -13.93
N LEU A 4 -6.62 -9.88 -13.10
CA LEU A 4 -6.31 -8.61 -12.46
C LEU A 4 -5.88 -7.60 -13.54
N GLN A 5 -6.65 -6.53 -13.70
CA GLN A 5 -6.37 -5.46 -14.67
C GLN A 5 -5.66 -4.31 -13.97
N SER A 6 -4.60 -3.78 -14.57
CA SER A 6 -4.08 -2.47 -14.14
C SER A 6 -4.97 -1.37 -14.71
N SER A 7 -5.67 -0.65 -13.85
CA SER A 7 -6.50 0.48 -14.26
C SER A 7 -5.66 1.61 -14.86
N GLN A 8 -6.26 2.36 -15.79
CA GLN A 8 -5.63 3.52 -16.38
C GLN A 8 -5.57 4.67 -15.36
N PHE A 9 -4.46 5.40 -15.34
CA PHE A 9 -4.27 6.54 -14.45
C PHE A 9 -5.39 7.59 -14.64
N PRO A 10 -6.10 7.98 -13.56
CA PRO A 10 -7.14 8.98 -13.67
C PRO A 10 -6.54 10.37 -13.90
N ARG A 11 -7.17 11.13 -14.79
CA ARG A 11 -6.95 12.57 -14.96
C ARG A 11 -7.47 13.30 -13.73
N LEU A 12 -6.57 13.75 -12.85
CA LEU A 12 -6.93 14.37 -11.56
C LEU A 12 -7.68 15.70 -11.71
N ASP A 13 -7.54 16.37 -12.86
CA ASP A 13 -8.25 17.60 -13.23
C ASP A 13 -9.71 17.36 -13.64
N SER A 14 -10.10 16.10 -13.93
CA SER A 14 -11.41 15.80 -14.52
C SER A 14 -12.01 14.45 -14.11
N CYS A 15 -11.66 13.91 -12.95
CA CYS A 15 -12.15 12.60 -12.49
C CYS A 15 -13.24 12.72 -11.42
N SER A 16 -14.11 11.70 -11.35
CA SER A 16 -15.10 11.60 -10.28
C SER A 16 -14.48 10.97 -9.03
N ARG A 17 -15.11 11.19 -7.87
CA ARG A 17 -14.76 10.50 -6.63
C ARG A 17 -14.76 8.98 -6.79
N GLU A 18 -15.74 8.45 -7.53
CA GLU A 18 -15.85 7.01 -7.78
C GLU A 18 -14.66 6.49 -8.60
N THR A 19 -14.22 7.23 -9.62
CA THR A 19 -13.01 6.88 -10.39
C THR A 19 -11.78 6.79 -9.48
N ILE A 20 -11.59 7.76 -8.58
CA ILE A 20 -10.46 7.76 -7.64
C ILE A 20 -10.53 6.55 -6.70
N ILE A 21 -11.72 6.27 -6.13
CA ILE A 21 -11.92 5.12 -5.24
C ILE A 21 -11.65 3.80 -5.95
N ASN A 22 -12.14 3.64 -7.18
CA ASN A 22 -11.95 2.42 -7.96
C ASN A 22 -10.48 2.23 -8.35
N TYR A 23 -9.79 3.32 -8.73
CA TYR A 23 -8.35 3.29 -8.98
C TYR A 23 -7.57 2.87 -7.72
N PHE A 24 -7.86 3.49 -6.58
CA PHE A 24 -7.25 3.13 -5.30
C PHE A 24 -7.45 1.65 -4.94
N LYS A 25 -8.69 1.15 -5.02
CA LYS A 25 -9.00 -0.26 -4.74
C LYS A 25 -8.26 -1.21 -5.67
N ASN A 26 -8.19 -0.86 -6.95
CA ASN A 26 -7.47 -1.65 -7.94
C ASN A 26 -5.96 -1.70 -7.67
N SER A 27 -5.34 -0.55 -7.34
CA SER A 27 -3.93 -0.50 -6.96
C SER A 27 -3.64 -1.27 -5.66
N TRP A 28 -4.55 -1.21 -4.69
CA TRP A 28 -4.43 -1.97 -3.45
C TRP A 28 -4.49 -3.48 -3.69
N GLU A 29 -5.42 -3.94 -4.52
CA GLU A 29 -5.52 -5.37 -4.90
C GLU A 29 -4.28 -5.84 -5.66
N LEU A 30 -3.69 -5.00 -6.51
CA LEU A 30 -2.42 -5.28 -7.19
C LEU A 30 -1.27 -5.50 -6.23
N GLU A 31 -1.14 -4.64 -5.22
CA GLU A 31 -0.13 -4.81 -4.17
C GLU A 31 -0.38 -6.09 -3.35
N ASP A 32 -1.63 -6.36 -2.96
CA ASP A 32 -2.00 -7.54 -2.20
C ASP A 32 -1.70 -8.84 -2.97
N VAL A 33 -2.03 -8.90 -4.26
CA VAL A 33 -1.69 -10.03 -5.13
C VAL A 33 -0.18 -10.19 -5.27
N LEU A 34 0.58 -9.09 -5.41
CA LEU A 34 2.03 -9.13 -5.47
C LEU A 34 2.62 -9.73 -4.19
N MET A 35 2.15 -9.30 -3.02
CA MET A 35 2.64 -9.82 -1.73
C MET A 35 2.23 -11.27 -1.51
N LYS A 36 1.02 -11.66 -1.90
CA LYS A 36 0.55 -13.06 -1.86
C LYS A 36 1.27 -13.99 -2.83
N SER A 37 1.92 -13.44 -3.87
CA SER A 37 2.70 -14.25 -4.81
C SER A 37 4.04 -14.74 -4.24
N LEU A 38 4.49 -14.19 -3.10
CA LEU A 38 5.72 -14.59 -2.45
C LEU A 38 5.62 -16.03 -1.92
N VAL A 39 6.64 -16.83 -2.20
CA VAL A 39 6.68 -18.23 -1.79
C VAL A 39 7.27 -18.35 -0.40
N GLY A 40 6.43 -18.71 0.57
CA GLY A 40 6.82 -18.95 1.96
C GLY A 40 7.08 -17.68 2.77
N GLU A 41 6.81 -17.75 4.08
CA GLU A 41 6.91 -16.59 4.99
C GLU A 41 8.35 -16.07 5.13
N GLU A 42 9.34 -16.96 5.07
CA GLU A 42 10.77 -16.60 5.17
C GLU A 42 11.19 -15.57 4.12
N THR A 43 10.54 -15.57 2.96
CA THR A 43 10.80 -14.62 1.87
C THR A 43 10.56 -13.17 2.28
N PHE A 44 9.64 -12.92 3.21
CA PHE A 44 9.41 -11.57 3.73
C PHE A 44 10.62 -11.04 4.52
N TYR A 45 11.43 -11.92 5.11
CA TYR A 45 12.52 -11.55 6.01
C TYR A 45 13.90 -11.59 5.36
N MET A 46 14.01 -12.04 4.11
CA MET A 46 15.25 -12.04 3.36
C MET A 46 15.68 -10.61 2.93
N SER A 47 17.00 -10.37 2.87
CA SER A 47 17.59 -9.13 2.34
C SER A 47 18.44 -9.46 1.11
N PRO A 48 17.81 -9.62 -0.07
CA PRO A 48 18.51 -9.97 -1.30
C PRO A 48 19.37 -8.81 -1.85
N ASP A 49 19.06 -7.58 -1.46
CA ASP A 49 19.78 -6.36 -1.82
C ASP A 49 19.97 -5.51 -0.55
N PRO A 50 21.23 -5.18 -0.16
CA PRO A 50 21.51 -4.38 1.03
C PRO A 50 21.07 -2.91 0.93
N LEU A 51 20.74 -2.42 -0.27
CA LEU A 51 20.22 -1.06 -0.51
C LEU A 51 18.68 -1.03 -0.48
N ARG A 52 18.02 -2.12 -0.11
CA ARG A 52 16.57 -2.24 -0.03
C ARG A 52 16.14 -2.73 1.34
N ASN A 53 14.98 -2.26 1.79
CA ASN A 53 14.35 -2.83 2.95
C ASN A 53 13.93 -4.29 2.65
N ARG A 54 13.82 -5.11 3.70
CA ARG A 54 13.25 -6.47 3.59
C ARG A 54 11.80 -6.39 3.11
N LEU A 55 11.31 -7.42 2.43
CA LEU A 55 9.96 -7.40 1.84
C LEU A 55 8.84 -7.18 2.88
N ILE A 56 9.03 -7.64 4.12
CA ILE A 56 8.11 -7.40 5.25
C ILE A 56 7.87 -5.90 5.50
N PHE A 57 8.84 -5.03 5.19
CA PHE A 57 8.67 -3.59 5.31
C PHE A 57 7.57 -3.07 4.38
N TYR A 58 7.60 -3.50 3.11
CA TYR A 58 6.67 -3.04 2.10
C TYR A 58 5.24 -3.53 2.36
N LEU A 59 5.07 -4.64 3.09
CA LEU A 59 3.75 -5.11 3.52
C LEU A 59 3.03 -4.11 4.45
N GLY A 60 3.78 -3.38 5.30
CA GLY A 60 3.23 -2.37 6.21
C GLY A 60 3.32 -0.94 5.68
N HIS A 61 4.33 -0.64 4.86
CA HIS A 61 4.67 0.72 4.42
C HIS A 61 3.54 1.44 3.71
N SER A 62 2.91 0.81 2.70
CA SER A 62 1.85 1.47 1.93
C SER A 62 0.65 1.82 2.81
N ALA A 63 0.25 0.93 3.72
CA ALA A 63 -0.83 1.17 4.67
C ALA A 63 -0.51 2.37 5.58
N VAL A 64 0.67 2.34 6.21
CA VAL A 64 1.11 3.38 7.14
C VAL A 64 1.28 4.73 6.46
N PHE A 65 1.77 4.76 5.22
CA PHE A 65 1.85 6.00 4.45
C PHE A 65 0.50 6.71 4.37
N TYR A 66 -0.59 6.01 4.04
CA TYR A 66 -1.93 6.60 4.00
C TYR A 66 -2.40 7.08 5.37
N ILE A 67 -2.19 6.29 6.42
CA ILE A 67 -2.55 6.68 7.80
C ILE A 67 -1.82 7.96 8.21
N ASN A 68 -0.51 8.04 7.96
CA ASN A 68 0.30 9.22 8.24
C ASN A 68 -0.16 10.45 7.43
N LYS A 69 -0.61 10.26 6.18
CA LYS A 69 -1.22 11.37 5.41
C LYS A 69 -2.52 11.83 6.04
N PHE A 70 -3.41 10.91 6.42
CA PHE A 70 -4.69 11.27 7.05
C PHE A 70 -4.50 11.97 8.40
N LEU A 71 -3.56 11.54 9.22
CA LEU A 71 -3.16 12.23 10.45
C LEU A 71 -2.65 13.64 10.15
N GLY A 72 -1.73 13.77 9.20
CA GLY A 72 -1.09 15.05 8.86
C GLY A 72 -2.06 16.11 8.33
N VAL A 73 -3.20 15.71 7.77
CA VAL A 73 -4.26 16.62 7.31
C VAL A 73 -5.47 16.69 8.24
N GLY A 74 -5.43 16.04 9.41
CA GLY A 74 -6.52 16.05 10.39
C GLY A 74 -7.77 15.26 9.97
N LEU A 75 -7.64 14.30 9.05
CA LEU A 75 -8.70 13.33 8.73
C LEU A 75 -8.76 12.18 9.74
N LEU A 76 -7.69 11.98 10.50
CA LEU A 76 -7.64 11.10 11.67
C LEU A 76 -7.15 11.91 12.87
N ASP A 77 -7.81 11.74 14.02
CA ASP A 77 -7.43 12.44 15.27
C ASP A 77 -6.27 11.77 16.00
N LYS A 78 -6.08 10.47 15.79
CA LYS A 78 -5.06 9.66 16.48
C LYS A 78 -4.54 8.52 15.60
N PRO A 79 -3.28 8.11 15.81
CA PRO A 79 -2.70 6.94 15.15
C PRO A 79 -3.51 5.66 15.40
N ILE A 80 -3.38 4.69 14.48
CA ILE A 80 -3.97 3.36 14.66
C ILE A 80 -3.05 2.52 15.56
N ASN A 81 -1.73 2.53 15.29
CA ASN A 81 -0.73 1.88 16.12
C ASN A 81 0.59 2.66 16.07
N PRO A 82 0.87 3.54 17.06
CA PRO A 82 1.98 4.51 16.99
C PRO A 82 3.34 3.90 16.64
N ASN A 83 3.58 2.66 17.08
CA ASN A 83 4.83 1.97 16.81
C ASN A 83 4.95 1.59 15.33
N TYR A 84 3.86 1.22 14.67
CA TYR A 84 3.83 0.92 13.24
C TYR A 84 3.91 2.19 12.41
N GLU A 85 3.25 3.29 12.82
CA GLU A 85 3.36 4.56 12.09
C GLU A 85 4.77 5.19 12.13
N ILE A 86 5.61 4.78 13.08
CA ILE A 86 7.03 5.14 13.15
C ILE A 86 7.90 4.15 12.37
N LEU A 87 7.60 2.85 12.44
CA LEU A 87 8.44 1.79 11.90
C LEU A 87 8.40 1.70 10.37
N PHE A 88 7.23 1.92 9.77
CA PHE A 88 6.98 1.76 8.33
C PHE A 88 6.85 3.11 7.63
#